data_AF-A0AAN8GRZ3-F1
#
_entry.id   AF-A0AAN8GRZ3-F1
#
_cell.length_a   1.000
_cell.length_b   1.000
_cell.length_c   1.000
_cell.angle_alpha   90.00
_cell.angle_beta   90.00
_cell.angle_gamma   90.00
#
_symmetry.space_group_name_H-M   'P 1'
#
loop_
_entity.id
_entity.type
_entity.pdbx_description
1 polymer ?
#
loop_
_entity_poly.entity_id
_entity_poly.type
_entity_poly.pdbx_seq_one_letter_code
_entity_poly.pdbx_strand_id
1 'polypeptide(L)'
;MRSAMLWPVLFALQVGCTSVAHAMQNYPAAWGHYDVCKFQIYTEEGLAWDYMACQPEGADMTKYLRVALDPPKHHVWRSARNVLRFGE
;
A
#
# COMPACT_ATOMS: atom_id res chain seq x y z
N MET A 1 24.72 -27.49 -36.72
CA MET A 1 23.83 -28.23 -35.78
C MET A 1 23.82 -27.69 -34.35
N ARG A 2 24.90 -27.04 -33.84
CA ARG A 2 24.90 -26.46 -32.46
C ARG A 2 23.90 -25.30 -32.27
N SER A 3 23.80 -24.33 -33.19
CA SER A 3 22.85 -23.19 -33.04
C SER A 3 21.37 -23.57 -33.11
N ALA A 4 21.01 -24.64 -33.83
CA ALA A 4 19.61 -25.07 -33.95
C ALA A 4 19.04 -25.63 -32.63
N MET A 5 19.90 -26.14 -31.75
CA MET A 5 19.54 -26.65 -30.43
C MET A 5 19.57 -25.58 -29.33
N LEU A 6 20.32 -24.48 -29.52
CA LEU A 6 20.32 -23.36 -28.57
C LEU A 6 18.99 -22.61 -28.57
N TRP A 7 18.36 -22.48 -29.74
CA TRP A 7 17.11 -21.74 -29.90
C TRP A 7 15.93 -22.32 -29.09
N PRO A 8 15.63 -23.64 -29.14
CA PRO A 8 14.59 -24.23 -28.29
C PRO A 8 14.96 -24.20 -26.81
N VAL A 9 16.25 -24.30 -26.45
CA VAL A 9 16.71 -24.18 -25.05
C VAL A 9 16.50 -22.76 -24.51
N LEU A 10 16.78 -21.74 -25.31
CA LEU A 10 16.53 -20.34 -24.96
C LEU A 10 15.03 -20.07 -24.77
N PHE A 11 14.17 -20.61 -25.65
CA PHE A 11 12.72 -20.47 -25.48
C PHE A 11 12.19 -21.19 -24.24
N ALA A 12 12.66 -22.40 -23.96
CA ALA A 12 12.28 -23.13 -22.75
C ALA A 12 12.72 -22.36 -21.48
N LEU A 13 13.91 -21.78 -21.49
CA LEU A 13 14.40 -20.94 -20.40
C LEU A 13 13.57 -19.67 -20.22
N GLN A 14 13.20 -18.99 -21.31
CA GLN A 14 12.34 -17.81 -21.27
C GLN A 14 10.96 -18.13 -20.67
N VAL A 15 10.31 -19.21 -21.14
CA VAL A 15 9.01 -19.65 -20.60
C VAL A 15 9.11 -20.03 -19.13
N GLY A 16 10.20 -20.70 -18.73
CA GLY A 16 10.48 -21.00 -17.33
C GLY A 16 10.57 -19.72 -16.49
N CYS A 17 11.42 -18.77 -16.89
CA CYS A 17 11.61 -17.51 -16.16
C CYS A 17 10.32 -16.69 -16.05
N THR A 18 9.54 -16.56 -17.12
CA THR A 18 8.29 -15.76 -17.08
C THR A 18 7.24 -16.41 -16.19
N SER A 19 7.14 -17.75 -16.16
CA SER A 19 6.21 -18.45 -15.28
C SER A 19 6.53 -18.25 -13.80
N VAL A 20 7.81 -18.28 -13.42
CA VAL A 20 8.28 -18.03 -12.05
C VAL A 20 8.02 -16.57 -11.66
N ALA A 21 8.31 -15.63 -12.55
CA ALA A 21 8.05 -14.20 -12.29
C ALA A 21 6.57 -13.92 -12.04
N HIS A 22 5.66 -14.53 -12.81
CA HIS A 22 4.22 -14.41 -12.58
C HIS A 22 3.76 -15.06 -11.28
N ALA A 23 4.35 -16.20 -10.89
CA ALA A 23 4.05 -16.82 -9.61
C ALA A 23 4.48 -15.93 -8.43
N MET A 24 5.63 -15.26 -8.54
CA MET A 24 6.15 -14.35 -7.52
C MET A 24 5.44 -12.99 -7.47
N GLN A 25 4.67 -12.62 -8.50
CA GLN A 25 3.92 -11.36 -8.51
C GLN A 25 2.81 -11.32 -7.44
N ASN A 26 2.33 -12.48 -6.99
CA ASN A 26 1.38 -12.61 -5.87
C ASN A 26 2.07 -12.67 -4.51
N TYR A 27 3.40 -12.72 -4.46
CA TYR A 27 4.09 -12.59 -3.20
C TYR A 27 3.96 -11.11 -2.80
N PRO A 28 3.22 -10.80 -1.72
CA PRO A 28 3.13 -9.42 -1.27
C PRO A 28 4.57 -8.97 -1.04
N ALA A 29 4.94 -7.86 -1.68
CA ALA A 29 6.19 -7.17 -1.39
C ALA A 29 6.07 -6.57 0.03
N ALA A 30 6.01 -7.44 1.04
CA ALA A 30 5.89 -7.11 2.45
C ALA A 30 7.15 -6.42 3.01
N TRP A 31 8.09 -6.08 2.13
CA TRP A 31 9.41 -5.55 2.42
C TRP A 31 9.48 -4.04 2.15
N GLY A 32 8.44 -3.27 2.53
CA GLY A 32 8.59 -1.81 2.57
C GLY A 32 7.34 -0.96 2.43
N HIS A 33 6.17 -1.53 2.10
CA HIS A 33 4.92 -0.77 2.12
C HIS A 33 4.21 -1.02 3.47
N TYR A 34 3.87 0.05 4.19
CA TYR A 34 3.27 0.01 5.53
C TYR A 34 1.79 -0.45 5.50
N ASP A 35 1.53 -1.55 4.80
CA ASP A 35 0.19 -2.08 4.52
C ASP A 35 -0.26 -3.07 5.59
N VAL A 36 0.69 -3.68 6.30
CA VAL A 36 0.44 -4.74 7.27
C VAL A 36 0.76 -4.26 8.68
N CYS A 37 -0.30 -4.06 9.48
CA CYS A 37 -0.15 -3.54 10.84
C CYS A 37 0.05 -4.64 11.88
N LYS A 38 -0.34 -5.87 11.51
CA LYS A 38 -0.41 -7.01 12.41
C LYS A 38 -0.12 -8.28 11.63
N PHE A 39 0.90 -9.00 12.05
CA PHE A 39 1.22 -10.31 11.48
C PHE A 39 1.50 -11.32 12.58
N GLN A 40 1.31 -12.59 12.25
CA GLN A 40 1.44 -13.66 13.20
C GLN A 40 2.88 -14.17 13.18
N ILE A 41 3.53 -14.13 14.34
CA ILE A 41 4.90 -14.59 14.54
C ILE A 41 4.92 -15.78 15.49
N TYR A 42 5.87 -16.68 15.25
CA TYR A 42 6.15 -17.77 16.17
C TYR A 42 7.26 -17.33 17.13
N THR A 43 6.94 -17.31 18.41
CA THR A 43 7.86 -16.97 19.50
C THR A 43 8.01 -18.17 20.44
N GLU A 44 9.00 -18.15 21.33
CA GLU A 44 9.22 -19.23 22.31
C GLU A 44 8.00 -19.49 23.22
N GLU A 45 7.14 -18.47 23.37
CA GLU A 45 5.91 -18.52 24.16
C GLU A 45 4.68 -18.96 23.32
N GLY A 46 4.90 -19.27 22.05
CA GLY A 46 3.90 -19.71 21.09
C GLY A 46 3.58 -18.67 20.02
N LEU A 47 2.35 -18.75 19.51
CA LEU A 47 1.87 -17.95 18.38
C LEU A 47 1.48 -16.54 18.86
N ALA A 48 2.37 -15.58 18.64
CA ALA A 48 2.20 -14.19 19.06
C ALA A 48 1.85 -13.29 17.87
N TRP A 49 1.31 -12.11 18.16
CA TRP A 49 1.01 -11.08 17.15
C TRP A 49 2.03 -9.96 17.26
N ASP A 50 2.70 -9.67 16.16
CA ASP A 50 3.62 -8.53 16.07
C ASP A 50 2.94 -7.34 15.40
N TYR A 51 3.25 -6.14 15.90
CA TYR A 51 2.60 -4.90 15.50
C TYR A 51 3.62 -3.94 14.88
N MET A 52 3.33 -3.49 13.66
CA MET A 52 4.19 -2.57 12.92
C MET A 52 3.45 -1.29 12.57
N ALA A 53 4.20 -0.24 12.22
CA ALA A 53 3.62 1.01 11.75
C ALA A 53 2.81 0.77 10.46
N CYS A 54 1.69 1.48 10.32
CA CYS A 54 0.80 1.37 9.18
C CYS A 54 0.49 2.72 8.58
N GLN A 55 0.45 2.78 7.25
CA GLN A 55 0.00 3.95 6.51
C GLN A 55 -1.36 3.62 5.87
N PRO A 56 -2.41 4.42 6.13
CA PRO A 56 -3.69 4.21 5.46
C PRO A 56 -3.56 4.47 3.96
N GLU A 57 -4.41 3.78 3.18
CA GLU A 57 -4.52 4.03 1.75
C GLU A 57 -4.86 5.51 1.49
N GLY A 58 -4.16 6.10 0.52
CA GLY A 58 -4.34 7.52 0.18
C GLY A 58 -5.74 7.77 -0.39
N ALA A 59 -6.66 8.27 0.43
CA ALA A 59 -8.01 8.64 0.02
C ALA A 59 -8.12 10.16 -0.23
N ASP A 60 -8.98 10.54 -1.19
CA ASP A 60 -9.34 11.93 -1.41
C ASP A 60 -10.16 12.48 -0.22
N MET A 61 -9.50 13.28 0.61
CA MET A 61 -10.09 13.85 1.81
C MET A 61 -11.21 14.86 1.52
N THR A 62 -11.32 15.40 0.29
CA THR A 62 -12.38 16.35 -0.08
C THR A 62 -13.77 15.76 0.04
N LYS A 63 -13.91 14.44 -0.11
CA LYS A 63 -15.17 13.71 0.09
C LYS A 63 -15.63 13.68 1.55
N TYR A 64 -14.71 13.85 2.49
CA TYR A 64 -14.98 13.82 3.92
C TYR A 64 -14.94 15.22 4.57
N LEU A 65 -14.56 16.25 3.81
CA LEU A 65 -14.50 17.62 4.27
C LEU A 65 -15.90 18.24 4.31
N ARG A 66 -16.27 18.81 5.47
CA ARG A 66 -17.45 19.66 5.61
C ARG A 66 -17.02 21.12 5.48
N VAL A 67 -17.36 21.74 4.36
CA VAL A 67 -17.07 23.16 4.11
C VAL A 67 -18.23 24.00 4.64
N ALA A 68 -17.99 24.77 5.69
CA ALA A 68 -18.88 25.83 6.12
C ALA A 68 -18.39 27.16 5.53
N LEU A 69 -19.21 27.78 4.68
CA LEU A 69 -18.97 29.13 4.19
C LEU A 69 -19.62 30.11 5.17
N ASP A 70 -18.82 30.96 5.81
CA ASP A 70 -19.37 32.07 6.58
C ASP A 70 -20.13 33.03 5.64
N PRO A 71 -21.31 33.55 6.03
CA PRO A 71 -22.14 34.37 5.16
C PRO A 71 -21.38 35.64 4.71
N PRO A 72 -21.57 36.09 3.45
CA PRO A 72 -20.86 37.23 2.89
C PRO A 72 -21.46 38.53 3.43
N LYS A 73 -21.12 38.88 4.66
CA LYS A 73 -21.39 40.22 5.20
C LYS A 73 -20.09 40.81 5.71
N HIS A 74 -19.48 41.58 4.82
CA HIS A 74 -18.45 42.58 5.08
C HIS A 74 -17.24 42.11 5.90
N HIS A 75 -16.17 41.80 5.17
CA HIS A 75 -14.77 41.98 5.60
C HIS A 75 -14.43 41.46 7.01
N VAL A 76 -14.52 40.15 7.24
CA VAL A 76 -13.76 39.52 8.33
C VAL A 76 -13.10 38.25 7.77
N TRP A 77 -11.79 38.33 7.50
CA TRP A 77 -10.95 37.15 7.29
C TRP A 77 -10.77 36.43 8.63
N ARG A 78 -11.82 35.74 9.10
CA ARG A 78 -11.67 34.82 10.22
C ARG A 78 -11.08 33.54 9.65
N SER A 79 -9.75 33.48 9.66
CA SER A 79 -8.99 32.24 9.46
C SER A 79 -9.66 31.14 10.27
N ALA A 80 -10.16 30.11 9.58
CA ALA A 80 -10.80 28.92 10.11
C ALA A 80 -9.85 28.17 11.05
N ARG A 81 -9.66 28.68 12.26
CA ARG A 81 -8.68 28.16 13.22
C ARG A 81 -9.21 26.97 14.03
N ASN A 82 -10.51 26.64 13.98
CA ASN A 82 -11.10 25.69 14.92
C ASN A 82 -12.12 24.70 14.32
N VAL A 83 -11.86 24.10 13.16
CA VAL A 83 -12.68 22.96 12.65
C VAL A 83 -11.80 21.79 12.20
N LEU A 84 -10.82 21.42 13.02
CA LEU A 84 -10.20 20.10 12.97
C LEU A 84 -10.23 19.51 14.39
N ARG A 85 -11.43 19.35 14.97
CA ARG A 85 -11.62 18.29 15.96
C ARG A 85 -11.84 17.01 15.17
N PHE A 86 -10.80 16.18 15.06
CA PHE A 86 -11.01 14.75 14.90
C PHE A 86 -11.79 14.29 16.13
N GLY A 87 -12.89 13.55 15.92
CA GLY A 87 -13.85 13.17 16.95
C GLY A 87 -13.21 12.48 18.15
N GLU A 88 -13.88 12.63 19.30
CA GLU A 88 -13.76 11.72 20.45
C GLU A 88 -14.26 10.32 20.08
#